data_AF-A0A4Z2ERJ9-F1
#
_entry.id   AF-A0A4Z2ERJ9-F1
#
_cell.length_a   1.000
_cell.length_b   1.000
_cell.length_c   1.000
_cell.angle_alpha   90.00
_cell.angle_beta   90.00
_cell.angle_gamma   90.00
#
_symmetry.space_group_name_H-M   'P 1'
#
loop_
_entity.id
_entity.type
_entity.pdbx_description
1 polymer ?
#
loop_
_entity_poly.entity_id
_entity_poly.type
_entity_poly.pdbx_seq_one_letter_code
_entity_poly.pdbx_strand_id
1 'polypeptide(L)'
;MSAPPPPGVPFCELRERFGEEFFSLCFEENERVLRAVGGNLQDFFNGFDAILEHIRTSTGRRASSESPSFQCKDLYEEEKGRRTLEERGGGGGGGRGKVLLLHCFNPASVVGLVMPGFIRAVARRIFHSEVEVEEVPPLTPLLPNEDEEHTDGDSATPTSSPSPPSPFPTSIPTVCLSFQILETRPPPSPSASLPNAPAPPADAPLADADAPPADAAKRLSFSTDPSDLCIGLATFCRAFPFHLVLGPRMELLQLGEGLRKQARIEPHRTLLFRDFFEIVSPKMAPSFQGILQRLASPFTIRTRPAATPPDTKEKVRGPPAEHM
;
A
#
# COMPACT_ATOMS: atom_id res chain seq x y z
N MET A 1 39.75 -4.50 -43.06
CA MET A 1 38.85 -3.49 -42.45
C MET A 1 37.68 -4.25 -41.87
N SER A 2 37.59 -4.43 -40.54
CA SER A 2 36.38 -5.03 -39.96
C SER A 2 35.27 -3.98 -39.98
N ALA A 3 34.06 -4.39 -40.36
CA ALA A 3 32.89 -3.52 -40.26
C ALA A 3 32.74 -3.03 -38.80
N PRO A 4 32.32 -1.77 -38.58
CA PRO A 4 31.97 -1.31 -37.25
C PRO A 4 30.84 -2.21 -36.70
N PRO A 5 30.85 -2.52 -35.40
CA PRO A 5 29.74 -3.25 -34.79
C PRO A 5 28.43 -2.51 -35.05
N PRO A 6 27.32 -3.23 -35.27
CA PRO A 6 26.02 -2.61 -35.45
C PRO A 6 25.72 -1.69 -34.25
N PRO A 7 25.08 -0.53 -34.47
CA PRO A 7 24.70 0.35 -33.37
C PRO A 7 23.84 -0.43 -32.37
N GLY A 8 24.32 -0.52 -31.12
CA GLY A 8 23.60 -1.19 -30.05
C GLY A 8 22.34 -0.40 -29.69
N VAL A 9 21.27 -1.12 -29.34
CA VAL A 9 20.06 -0.50 -28.78
C VAL A 9 20.39 0.03 -27.37
N PRO A 10 20.03 1.28 -27.03
CA PRO A 10 20.22 1.81 -25.69
C PRO A 10 19.53 0.93 -24.64
N PHE A 11 20.18 0.73 -23.48
CA PHE A 11 19.64 -0.14 -22.42
C PHE A 11 18.26 0.31 -21.92
N CYS A 12 18.00 1.63 -21.86
CA CYS A 12 16.69 2.16 -21.51
C CYS A 12 15.61 1.74 -22.51
N GLU A 13 15.88 1.84 -23.80
CA GLU A 13 14.96 1.40 -24.85
C GLU A 13 14.71 -0.11 -24.80
N LEU A 14 15.76 -0.90 -24.49
CA LEU A 14 15.62 -2.34 -24.30
C LEU A 14 14.69 -2.69 -23.14
N ARG A 15 14.84 -2.02 -21.99
CA ARG A 15 13.98 -2.21 -20.79
C ARG A 15 12.52 -1.94 -21.09
N GLU A 16 12.27 -0.84 -21.79
CA GLU A 16 10.95 -0.42 -22.19
C GLU A 16 10.28 -1.42 -23.12
N ARG A 17 10.94 -1.79 -24.22
CA ARG A 17 10.40 -2.78 -25.16
C ARG A 17 10.20 -4.14 -24.50
N PHE A 18 11.15 -4.57 -23.68
CA PHE A 18 11.05 -5.85 -22.96
C PHE A 18 9.85 -5.88 -22.01
N GLY A 19 9.65 -4.82 -21.22
CA GLY A 19 8.50 -4.73 -20.31
C GLY A 19 7.16 -4.66 -21.06
N GLU A 20 7.10 -3.96 -22.20
CA GLU A 20 5.89 -3.87 -23.02
C GLU A 20 5.49 -5.23 -23.63
N GLU A 21 6.47 -5.97 -24.16
CA GLU A 21 6.23 -7.32 -24.70
C GLU A 21 5.88 -8.31 -23.59
N PHE A 22 6.59 -8.26 -22.45
CA PHE A 22 6.28 -9.10 -21.29
C PHE A 22 4.83 -8.89 -20.83
N PHE A 23 4.39 -7.64 -20.68
CA PHE A 23 3.01 -7.36 -20.32
C PHE A 23 2.03 -7.82 -21.41
N SER A 24 2.35 -7.63 -22.69
CA SER A 24 1.48 -8.05 -23.80
C SER A 24 1.21 -9.54 -23.76
N LEU A 25 2.23 -10.37 -23.51
CA LEU A 25 2.07 -11.82 -23.31
C LEU A 25 1.16 -12.14 -22.11
N CYS A 26 1.40 -11.50 -20.96
CA CYS A 26 0.55 -11.69 -19.79
C CYS A 26 -0.90 -11.26 -20.04
N PHE A 27 -1.09 -10.19 -20.81
CA PHE A 27 -2.37 -9.60 -21.11
C PHE A 27 -3.21 -10.46 -22.04
N GLU A 28 -2.60 -11.07 -23.07
CA GLU A 28 -3.29 -11.98 -23.98
C GLU A 28 -3.92 -13.18 -23.25
N GLU A 29 -3.24 -13.71 -22.23
CA GLU A 29 -3.75 -14.85 -21.45
C GLU A 29 -4.70 -14.43 -20.32
N ASN A 30 -4.48 -13.27 -19.71
CA ASN A 30 -5.11 -12.89 -18.42
C ASN A 30 -5.91 -11.58 -18.48
N GLU A 31 -6.30 -11.14 -19.67
CA GLU A 31 -6.94 -9.85 -19.97
C GLU A 31 -8.05 -9.48 -18.97
N ARG A 32 -8.99 -10.41 -18.72
CA ARG A 32 -10.14 -10.17 -17.84
C ARG A 32 -9.73 -9.87 -16.40
N VAL A 33 -8.74 -10.59 -15.87
CA VAL A 33 -8.26 -10.40 -14.49
C VAL A 33 -7.49 -9.09 -14.40
N LEU A 34 -6.62 -8.81 -15.37
CA LEU A 34 -5.80 -7.59 -15.39
C LEU A 34 -6.63 -6.31 -15.58
N ARG A 35 -7.74 -6.34 -16.32
CA ARG A 35 -8.65 -5.19 -16.39
C ARG A 35 -9.49 -4.97 -15.13
N ALA A 36 -9.67 -6.01 -14.31
CA ALA A 36 -10.51 -5.94 -13.11
C ALA A 36 -9.76 -5.43 -11.85
N VAL A 37 -8.46 -5.16 -11.95
CA VAL A 37 -7.59 -4.87 -10.80
C VAL A 37 -7.86 -3.48 -10.20
N GLY A 38 -8.13 -2.49 -11.05
CA GLY A 38 -8.32 -1.11 -10.60
C GLY A 38 -9.00 -0.25 -11.66
N GLY A 39 -9.65 0.83 -11.22
CA GLY A 39 -10.37 1.76 -12.11
C GLY A 39 -9.47 2.79 -12.79
N ASN A 40 -8.23 2.94 -12.34
CA ASN A 40 -7.20 3.80 -12.91
C ASN A 40 -5.80 3.22 -12.61
N LEU A 41 -4.75 3.86 -13.12
CA LEU A 41 -3.37 3.36 -12.99
C LEU A 41 -2.88 3.25 -11.53
N GLN A 42 -3.31 4.17 -10.66
CA GLN A 42 -2.96 4.14 -9.24
C GLN A 42 -3.61 2.95 -8.54
N ASP A 43 -4.92 2.76 -8.76
CA ASP A 43 -5.67 1.62 -8.22
C ASP A 43 -5.13 0.29 -8.74
N PHE A 44 -4.75 0.23 -10.02
CA PHE A 44 -4.17 -0.98 -10.62
C PHE A 44 -2.92 -1.43 -9.87
N PHE A 45 -1.96 -0.53 -9.62
CA PHE A 45 -0.72 -0.88 -8.93
C PHE A 45 -0.93 -1.16 -7.44
N ASN A 46 -1.85 -0.47 -6.78
CA ASN A 46 -2.22 -0.76 -5.39
C ASN A 46 -3.00 -2.08 -5.25
N GLY A 47 -3.74 -2.50 -6.27
CA GLY A 47 -4.43 -3.79 -6.32
C GLY A 47 -3.55 -4.95 -6.81
N PHE A 48 -2.38 -4.65 -7.38
CA PHE A 48 -1.53 -5.64 -8.06
C PHE A 48 -0.98 -6.71 -7.10
N ASP A 49 -0.65 -6.31 -5.86
CA ASP A 49 -0.16 -7.21 -4.81
C ASP A 49 -1.12 -8.37 -4.54
N ALA A 50 -2.44 -8.15 -4.64
CA ALA A 50 -3.45 -9.20 -4.44
C ALA A 50 -3.36 -10.29 -5.52
N ILE A 51 -3.08 -9.91 -6.77
CA ILE A 51 -2.87 -10.86 -7.87
C ILE A 51 -1.57 -11.62 -7.66
N LEU A 52 -0.49 -10.91 -7.31
CA LEU A 52 0.81 -11.55 -7.08
C LEU A 52 0.74 -12.57 -5.95
N GLU A 53 0.02 -12.24 -4.87
CA GLU A 53 -0.24 -13.18 -3.78
C GLU A 53 -1.09 -14.37 -4.22
N HIS A 54 -2.15 -14.13 -5.02
CA HIS A 54 -2.97 -15.20 -5.57
C HIS A 54 -2.16 -16.15 -6.46
N ILE A 55 -1.30 -15.63 -7.33
CA ILE A 55 -0.42 -16.45 -8.18
C ILE A 55 0.55 -17.25 -7.31
N ARG A 56 1.18 -16.60 -6.32
CA ARG A 56 2.13 -17.24 -5.40
C ARG A 56 1.51 -18.41 -4.64
N THR A 57 0.27 -18.25 -4.20
CA THR A 57 -0.45 -19.27 -3.43
C THR A 57 -1.06 -20.37 -4.31
N SER A 58 -1.48 -20.05 -5.54
CA SER A 58 -2.10 -21.01 -6.47
C SER A 58 -1.09 -21.88 -7.25
N THR A 59 0.12 -21.38 -7.54
CA THR A 59 1.15 -22.11 -8.31
C THR A 59 2.04 -23.07 -7.49
N GLY A 60 1.76 -23.24 -6.19
CA GLY A 60 2.48 -24.16 -5.30
C GLY A 60 3.88 -23.69 -4.89
N ARG A 61 4.65 -24.55 -4.19
CA ARG A 61 5.94 -24.25 -3.52
C ARG A 61 7.11 -23.81 -4.42
N ARG A 62 6.89 -23.30 -5.63
CA ARG A 62 7.95 -22.85 -6.56
C ARG A 62 8.36 -21.38 -6.37
N ALA A 63 7.52 -20.55 -5.77
CA ALA A 63 7.91 -19.19 -5.39
C ALA A 63 8.50 -19.20 -3.97
N SER A 64 9.80 -19.53 -3.86
CA SER A 64 10.53 -19.46 -2.59
C SER A 64 10.85 -18.03 -2.15
N SER A 65 10.69 -17.04 -3.03
CA SER A 65 10.90 -15.63 -2.75
C SER A 65 9.63 -14.94 -2.26
N GLU A 66 9.79 -14.02 -1.31
CA GLU A 66 8.75 -13.05 -0.97
C GLU A 66 8.33 -12.25 -2.21
N SER A 67 7.03 -12.03 -2.39
CA SER A 67 6.54 -11.19 -3.49
C SER A 67 6.99 -9.73 -3.28
N PRO A 68 7.33 -9.02 -4.36
CA PRO A 68 7.45 -7.56 -4.31
C PRO A 68 6.12 -6.95 -3.86
N SER A 69 6.18 -5.79 -3.21
CA SER A 69 4.98 -5.03 -2.85
C SER A 69 5.00 -3.67 -3.54
N PHE A 70 3.88 -3.30 -4.13
CA PHE A 70 3.72 -2.07 -4.90
C PHE A 70 2.88 -1.04 -4.13
N GLN A 71 3.33 0.21 -4.12
CA GLN A 71 2.57 1.33 -3.58
C GLN A 71 2.60 2.48 -4.56
N CYS A 72 1.44 2.85 -5.07
CA CYS A 72 1.26 3.94 -6.01
C CYS A 72 0.53 5.10 -5.35
N LYS A 73 1.14 6.28 -5.39
CA LYS A 73 0.59 7.50 -4.78
C LYS A 73 0.49 8.62 -5.81
N ASP A 74 -0.54 9.44 -5.67
CA ASP A 74 -0.66 10.70 -6.39
C ASP A 74 0.07 11.80 -5.60
N LEU A 75 1.07 12.44 -6.23
CA LEU A 75 1.86 13.49 -5.59
C LEU A 75 1.04 14.75 -5.27
N TYR A 76 -0.01 15.04 -6.04
CA TYR A 76 -0.88 16.20 -5.76
C TYR A 76 -1.77 15.97 -4.54
N GLU A 77 -2.18 14.73 -4.28
CA GLU A 77 -2.96 14.39 -3.08
C GLU A 77 -2.11 14.43 -1.81
N GLU A 78 -0.85 13.98 -1.87
CA GLU A 78 0.08 14.10 -0.74
C GLU A 78 0.39 15.58 -0.40
N GLU A 79 0.65 16.42 -1.41
CA GLU A 79 0.87 17.86 -1.17
C GLU A 79 -0.36 18.54 -0.58
N LYS A 80 -1.57 18.18 -1.03
CA LYS A 80 -2.80 18.76 -0.50
C LYS A 80 -3.10 18.28 0.91
N GLY A 81 -2.81 17.02 1.25
CA GLY A 81 -2.91 16.51 2.63
C GLY A 81 -1.99 17.26 3.60
N ARG A 82 -0.80 17.67 3.13
CA ARG A 82 0.14 18.51 3.90
C ARG A 82 -0.33 19.97 3.99
N ARG A 83 -0.90 20.53 2.93
CA ARG A 83 -1.43 21.91 2.91
C ARG A 83 -2.82 22.05 3.56
N THR A 84 -3.56 20.98 3.83
CA THR A 84 -4.83 21.10 4.56
C THR A 84 -4.67 21.42 6.06
N LEU A 85 -3.45 21.45 6.59
CA LEU A 85 -3.17 22.06 7.90
C LEU A 85 -2.85 23.57 7.80
N GLU A 86 -2.47 24.06 6.62
CA GLU A 86 -2.03 25.44 6.38
C GLU A 86 -2.63 25.97 5.07
N GLU A 87 -3.66 26.81 5.23
CA GLU A 87 -4.30 27.63 4.19
C GLU A 87 -5.48 27.03 3.40
N ARG A 88 -6.64 27.51 3.84
CA ARG A 88 -7.93 27.53 3.18
C ARG A 88 -7.88 28.38 1.91
N GLY A 89 -8.10 27.77 0.76
CA GLY A 89 -8.57 28.45 -0.45
C GLY A 89 -7.71 28.21 -1.69
N GLY A 90 -8.35 27.73 -2.77
CA GLY A 90 -7.71 27.67 -4.09
C GLY A 90 -8.30 26.56 -4.94
N GLY A 91 -9.25 26.92 -5.81
CA GLY A 91 -9.89 26.03 -6.77
C GLY A 91 -9.04 25.75 -8.02
N GLY A 92 -9.59 24.87 -8.87
CA GLY A 92 -9.34 24.83 -10.31
C GLY A 92 -7.95 24.38 -10.77
N GLY A 93 -7.80 23.09 -11.09
CA GLY A 93 -6.63 22.54 -11.77
C GLY A 93 -7.00 21.83 -13.08
N GLY A 94 -7.54 22.56 -14.05
CA GLY A 94 -7.66 22.06 -15.41
C GLY A 94 -6.27 22.00 -16.09
N GLY A 95 -5.95 20.85 -16.68
CA GLY A 95 -4.97 20.75 -17.78
C GLY A 95 -3.54 20.27 -17.45
N ARG A 96 -3.12 20.05 -16.20
CA ARG A 96 -1.80 19.44 -15.92
C ARG A 96 -1.94 17.91 -15.83
N GLY A 97 -0.97 17.19 -16.40
CA GLY A 97 -0.89 15.73 -16.31
C GLY A 97 -0.82 15.26 -14.86
N LYS A 98 -1.38 14.07 -14.59
CA LYS A 98 -1.33 13.46 -13.25
C LYS A 98 0.08 12.91 -13.04
N VAL A 99 0.70 13.16 -11.89
CA VAL A 99 2.02 12.61 -11.55
C VAL A 99 1.84 11.59 -10.45
N LEU A 100 2.17 10.34 -10.76
CA LEU A 100 2.16 9.23 -9.81
C LEU A 100 3.58 8.87 -9.41
N LEU A 101 3.74 8.43 -8.16
CA LEU A 101 4.96 7.83 -7.66
C LEU A 101 4.67 6.39 -7.27
N LEU A 102 5.33 5.46 -7.96
CA LEU A 102 5.22 4.03 -7.72
C LEU A 102 6.47 3.52 -7.00
N HIS A 103 6.31 3.05 -5.77
CA HIS A 103 7.33 2.34 -5.02
C HIS A 103 7.16 0.83 -5.16
N CYS A 104 8.26 0.12 -5.36
CA CYS A 104 8.34 -1.32 -5.32
C CYS A 104 9.29 -1.74 -4.19
N PHE A 105 8.74 -2.33 -3.13
CA PHE A 105 9.49 -2.81 -1.97
C PHE A 105 9.87 -4.28 -2.15
N ASN A 106 11.11 -4.61 -1.76
CA ASN A 106 11.68 -5.95 -1.90
C ASN A 106 11.59 -6.51 -3.34
N PRO A 107 12.05 -5.76 -4.36
CA PRO A 107 11.98 -6.19 -5.74
C PRO A 107 12.95 -7.35 -5.99
N ALA A 108 12.49 -8.34 -6.78
CA ALA A 108 13.43 -9.25 -7.43
C ALA A 108 14.29 -8.48 -8.45
N SER A 109 15.50 -8.97 -8.75
CA SER A 109 16.44 -8.29 -9.65
C SER A 109 15.86 -8.00 -11.05
N VAL A 110 14.93 -8.81 -11.51
CA VAL A 110 14.24 -8.65 -12.82
C VAL A 110 13.21 -7.52 -12.82
N VAL A 111 12.69 -7.11 -11.66
CA VAL A 111 11.61 -6.11 -11.57
C VAL A 111 12.07 -4.78 -12.16
N GLY A 112 13.27 -4.31 -11.79
CA GLY A 112 13.83 -3.07 -12.36
C GLY A 112 13.93 -3.12 -13.89
N LEU A 113 14.27 -4.27 -14.47
CA LEU A 113 14.36 -4.42 -15.93
C LEU A 113 12.98 -4.28 -16.61
N VAL A 114 11.94 -4.87 -16.03
CA VAL A 114 10.60 -5.01 -16.63
C VAL A 114 9.71 -3.78 -16.40
N MET A 115 9.80 -3.16 -15.22
CA MET A 115 8.80 -2.20 -14.74
C MET A 115 8.56 -0.99 -15.66
N PRO A 116 9.56 -0.32 -16.26
CA PRO A 116 9.31 0.83 -17.12
C PRO A 116 8.37 0.52 -18.29
N GLY A 117 8.65 -0.56 -19.02
CA GLY A 117 7.81 -1.02 -20.12
C GLY A 117 6.47 -1.56 -19.66
N PHE A 118 6.44 -2.27 -18.53
CA PHE A 118 5.21 -2.79 -17.94
C PHE A 118 4.23 -1.67 -17.58
N ILE A 119 4.72 -0.60 -16.93
CA ILE A 119 3.90 0.57 -16.56
C ILE A 119 3.29 1.21 -17.80
N ARG A 120 4.11 1.44 -18.84
CA ARG A 120 3.65 2.04 -20.09
C ARG A 120 2.61 1.16 -20.79
N ALA A 121 2.84 -0.15 -20.82
CA ALA A 121 1.92 -1.09 -21.45
C ALA A 121 0.57 -1.15 -20.73
N VAL A 122 0.55 -1.17 -19.39
CA VAL A 122 -0.68 -1.11 -18.59
C VAL A 122 -1.45 0.17 -18.91
N ALA A 123 -0.80 1.33 -18.84
CA ALA A 123 -1.43 2.62 -19.11
C ALA A 123 -2.06 2.65 -20.52
N ARG A 124 -1.33 2.19 -21.54
CA ARG A 124 -1.79 2.21 -22.94
C ARG A 124 -2.89 1.18 -23.22
N ARG A 125 -2.74 -0.06 -22.73
CA ARG A 125 -3.59 -1.21 -23.10
C ARG A 125 -4.85 -1.31 -22.23
N ILE A 126 -4.77 -0.92 -20.96
CA ILE A 126 -5.91 -0.99 -20.02
C ILE A 126 -6.61 0.37 -19.92
N PHE A 127 -5.86 1.46 -19.74
CA PHE A 127 -6.42 2.77 -19.44
C PHE A 127 -6.40 3.75 -20.62
N HIS A 128 -5.97 3.29 -21.80
CA HIS A 128 -5.92 4.10 -23.03
C HIS A 128 -5.22 5.45 -22.85
N SER A 129 -4.19 5.47 -22.00
CA SER A 129 -3.45 6.67 -21.62
C SER A 129 -1.97 6.53 -21.97
N GLU A 130 -1.33 7.65 -22.29
CA GLU A 130 0.10 7.69 -22.54
C GLU A 130 0.82 8.16 -21.28
N VAL A 131 1.95 7.52 -20.98
CA VAL A 131 2.74 7.83 -19.78
C VAL A 131 4.23 7.92 -20.12
N GLU A 132 4.89 8.89 -19.51
CA GLU A 132 6.35 8.90 -19.38
C GLU A 132 6.73 8.30 -18.03
N VAL A 133 7.76 7.46 -18.03
CA VAL A 133 8.18 6.72 -16.84
C VAL A 133 9.67 6.97 -16.62
N GLU A 134 10.00 7.50 -15.45
CA GLU A 134 11.39 7.73 -15.03
C GLU A 134 11.67 6.97 -13.73
N GLU A 135 12.77 6.23 -13.70
CA GLU A 135 13.24 5.61 -12.46
C GLU A 135 13.93 6.69 -11.61
N VAL A 136 13.43 6.89 -10.39
CA VAL A 136 13.90 7.93 -9.47
C VAL A 136 14.47 7.29 -8.20
N PRO A 137 15.41 7.95 -7.51
CA PRO A 137 15.86 7.50 -6.20
C PRO A 137 14.67 7.34 -5.25
N PRO A 138 14.64 6.31 -4.38
CA PRO A 138 13.59 6.19 -3.38
C PRO A 138 13.59 7.42 -2.47
N LEU A 139 12.52 8.22 -2.56
CA LEU A 139 12.29 9.30 -1.61
C LEU A 139 12.12 8.68 -0.22
N THR A 140 12.80 9.23 0.78
CA THR A 140 12.67 8.77 2.17
C THR A 140 11.18 8.82 2.54
N PRO A 141 10.54 7.70 2.92
CA PRO A 141 9.17 7.74 3.38
C PRO A 141 9.12 8.63 4.63
N LEU A 142 8.45 9.79 4.54
CA LEU A 142 8.24 10.67 5.68
C LEU A 142 7.30 9.94 6.65
N LEU A 143 7.88 9.28 7.64
CA LEU A 143 7.16 8.93 8.86
C LEU A 143 6.95 10.22 9.67
N PRO A 144 5.89 10.29 10.50
CA PRO A 144 5.78 11.36 11.48
C PRO A 144 7.05 11.34 12.33
N ASN A 145 7.66 12.51 12.49
CA ASN A 145 8.78 12.70 13.39
C ASN A 145 8.41 12.07 14.73
N GLU A 146 9.30 11.25 15.27
CA GLU A 146 9.24 10.90 16.68
C GLU A 146 9.32 12.24 17.42
N ASP A 147 8.19 12.65 18.01
CA ASP A 147 8.06 13.92 18.69
C ASP A 147 9.24 14.09 19.66
N GLU A 148 9.89 15.24 19.51
CA GLU A 148 11.04 15.65 20.31
C GLU A 148 10.72 15.48 21.80
N GLU A 149 11.60 14.72 22.43
CA GLU A 149 11.75 14.55 23.85
C GLU A 149 11.71 15.91 24.55
N HIS A 150 10.64 16.18 25.32
CA HIS A 150 10.66 17.21 26.34
C HIS A 150 11.62 16.76 27.45
N THR A 151 12.87 17.20 27.39
CA THR A 151 13.72 17.29 28.58
C THR A 151 14.12 18.74 28.80
N ASP A 152 13.60 19.29 29.89
CA ASP A 152 13.94 20.58 30.46
C ASP A 152 15.46 20.72 30.65
N GLY A 153 15.95 21.94 30.41
CA GLY A 153 17.36 22.23 30.21
C GLY A 153 18.29 22.06 31.40
N ASP A 154 19.58 22.01 31.09
CA ASP A 154 20.53 22.93 31.70
C ASP A 154 21.80 23.10 30.85
N SER A 155 22.40 24.27 31.00
CA SER A 155 23.51 24.83 30.20
C SER A 155 24.88 24.23 30.55
N ALA A 156 25.64 23.73 29.56
CA ALA A 156 27.12 23.82 29.49
C ALA A 156 27.72 23.32 28.16
N THR A 157 28.80 23.98 27.75
CA THR A 157 29.64 23.92 26.53
C THR A 157 30.20 22.56 26.05
N PRO A 158 30.66 22.46 24.76
CA PRO A 158 30.91 21.20 24.08
C PRO A 158 32.31 20.63 24.34
N THR A 159 32.43 19.31 24.47
CA THR A 159 33.71 18.59 24.32
C THR A 159 33.48 17.33 23.51
N SER A 160 34.22 17.26 22.41
CA SER A 160 34.29 16.21 21.41
C SER A 160 34.93 14.93 21.94
N SER A 161 34.27 13.79 21.71
CA SER A 161 34.90 12.46 21.64
C SER A 161 34.01 11.51 20.80
N PRO A 162 34.52 10.86 19.74
CA PRO A 162 33.74 9.92 18.96
C PRO A 162 33.75 8.53 19.63
N SER A 163 32.59 8.05 20.05
CA SER A 163 32.41 6.65 20.45
C SER A 163 32.47 5.73 19.22
N PRO A 164 33.03 4.51 19.33
CA PRO A 164 33.16 3.60 18.20
C PRO A 164 31.78 3.08 17.73
N PRO A 165 31.59 2.79 16.44
CA PRO A 165 30.34 2.24 15.94
C PRO A 165 30.10 0.82 16.50
N SER A 166 28.88 0.56 16.95
CA SER A 166 28.43 -0.75 17.45
C SER A 166 28.58 -1.85 16.38
N PRO A 167 28.97 -3.09 16.72
CA PRO A 167 29.26 -4.15 15.76
C PRO A 167 28.03 -4.93 15.25
N PHE A 168 26.81 -4.42 15.44
CA PHE A 168 25.60 -5.07 14.96
C PHE A 168 25.07 -4.34 13.72
N PRO A 169 24.93 -4.99 12.55
CA PRO A 169 24.22 -4.40 11.42
C PRO A 169 22.73 -4.33 11.76
N THR A 170 22.27 -3.15 12.16
CA THR A 170 20.85 -2.87 12.38
C THR A 170 20.17 -2.68 11.02
N SER A 171 19.26 -3.58 10.69
CA SER A 171 18.42 -3.62 9.48
C SER A 171 19.15 -3.90 8.15
N ILE A 172 18.71 -4.94 7.46
CA ILE A 172 19.01 -5.15 6.04
C ILE A 172 18.37 -3.95 5.31
N PRO A 173 19.11 -3.23 4.44
CA PRO A 173 18.51 -2.15 3.67
C PRO A 173 17.38 -2.73 2.82
N THR A 174 16.14 -2.30 3.08
CA THR A 174 15.01 -2.63 2.23
C THR A 174 15.32 -2.10 0.84
N VAL A 175 15.58 -3.00 -0.12
CA VAL A 175 15.75 -2.63 -1.52
C VAL A 175 14.40 -2.08 -1.98
N CYS A 176 14.38 -0.83 -2.40
CA CYS A 176 13.19 -0.17 -2.93
C CYS A 176 13.56 0.41 -4.30
N LEU A 177 12.71 0.17 -5.29
CA LEU A 177 12.76 0.85 -6.58
C LEU A 177 11.61 1.84 -6.65
N SER A 178 11.84 3.02 -7.21
CA SER A 178 10.80 4.04 -7.34
C SER A 178 10.72 4.55 -8.78
N PHE A 179 9.50 4.73 -9.26
CA PHE A 179 9.21 5.20 -10.62
C PHE A 179 8.27 6.38 -10.55
N GLN A 180 8.68 7.51 -11.12
CA GLN A 180 7.79 8.62 -11.39
C GLN A 180 7.08 8.36 -12.71
N ILE A 181 5.75 8.53 -12.71
CA ILE A 181 4.88 8.27 -13.85
C ILE A 181 4.14 9.57 -14.15
N LEU A 182 4.44 10.17 -15.29
CA LEU A 182 3.73 11.35 -15.79
C LEU A 182 2.65 10.89 -16.77
N GLU A 183 1.40 10.98 -16.35
CA GLU A 183 0.25 10.64 -17.18
C GLU A 183 -0.13 11.82 -18.07
N THR A 184 0.14 11.66 -19.36
CA THR A 184 -0.33 12.55 -20.41
C THR A 184 -1.68 12.05 -20.89
N ARG A 185 -2.73 12.86 -20.68
CA ARG A 185 -4.00 12.59 -21.37
C ARG A 185 -3.74 12.72 -22.88
N PRO A 186 -4.08 11.72 -23.69
CA PRO A 186 -4.00 11.90 -25.13
C PRO A 186 -4.89 13.09 -25.51
N PRO A 187 -4.48 13.92 -26.50
CA PRO A 187 -5.37 14.94 -27.02
C PRO A 187 -6.67 14.27 -27.47
N PRO A 188 -7.85 14.89 -27.24
CA PRO A 188 -9.09 14.33 -27.76
C PRO A 188 -8.91 14.11 -29.26
N SER A 189 -9.06 12.86 -29.69
CA SER A 189 -8.99 12.52 -31.10
C SER A 189 -10.05 13.34 -31.87
N PRO A 190 -9.70 14.01 -32.99
CA PRO A 190 -10.65 14.80 -33.76
C PRO A 190 -11.56 13.90 -34.62
N SER A 191 -12.15 12.86 -34.05
CA SER A 191 -13.01 11.94 -34.79
C SER A 191 -14.02 11.21 -33.91
N ALA A 192 -15.06 11.94 -33.50
CA ALA A 192 -16.41 11.40 -33.31
C ALA A 192 -17.47 12.51 -33.44
N SER A 193 -17.34 13.39 -34.44
CA SER A 193 -18.52 14.10 -34.96
C SER A 193 -19.26 13.13 -35.88
N LEU A 194 -20.27 12.45 -35.36
CA LEU A 194 -21.29 11.82 -36.19
C LEU A 194 -21.95 12.91 -37.05
N PRO A 195 -21.95 12.83 -38.39
CA PRO A 195 -22.81 13.69 -39.19
C PRO A 195 -24.24 13.13 -39.10
N ASN A 196 -25.21 14.01 -38.85
CA ASN A 196 -26.64 13.74 -38.67
C ASN A 196 -27.08 13.29 -37.27
N ALA A 197 -27.15 14.25 -36.35
CA ALA A 197 -28.31 14.35 -35.46
C ALA A 197 -29.13 15.58 -35.89
N PRO A 198 -30.46 15.48 -36.08
CA PRO A 198 -31.28 16.64 -36.41
C PRO A 198 -31.24 17.65 -35.27
N ALA A 199 -31.13 18.94 -35.62
CA ALA A 199 -31.16 20.04 -34.68
C ALA A 199 -32.44 19.96 -33.80
N PRO A 200 -32.35 20.22 -32.48
CA PRO A 200 -33.54 20.29 -31.66
C PRO A 200 -34.42 21.47 -32.09
N PRO A 201 -35.76 21.37 -31.99
CA PRO A 201 -36.66 22.45 -32.36
C PRO A 201 -36.42 23.69 -31.48
N ALA A 202 -36.49 24.87 -32.09
CA ALA A 202 -36.16 26.16 -31.50
C ALA A 202 -37.19 26.70 -30.48
N ASP A 203 -38.07 25.87 -29.93
CA ASP A 203 -39.18 26.29 -29.05
C ASP A 203 -39.35 25.35 -27.84
N ALA A 204 -38.33 25.23 -26.99
CA ALA A 204 -38.47 24.64 -25.66
C ALA A 204 -38.43 25.77 -24.60
N PRO A 205 -39.41 25.86 -23.69
CA PRO A 205 -39.46 26.95 -22.72
C PRO A 205 -38.29 26.85 -21.73
N LEU A 206 -37.71 28.00 -21.40
CA LEU A 206 -36.73 28.20 -20.34
C LEU A 206 -37.29 27.65 -19.02
N ALA A 207 -36.86 26.45 -18.63
CA ALA A 207 -37.11 25.90 -17.31
C ALA A 207 -36.00 26.38 -16.37
N ASP A 208 -36.44 26.98 -15.26
CA ASP A 208 -35.64 27.65 -14.25
C ASP A 208 -34.44 26.86 -13.74
N ALA A 209 -33.38 27.62 -13.45
CA ALA A 209 -32.21 27.19 -12.74
C ALA A 209 -32.59 26.80 -11.30
N ASP A 210 -32.81 25.51 -11.06
CA ASP A 210 -32.71 24.94 -9.72
C ASP A 210 -31.40 24.15 -9.64
N ALA A 211 -30.31 24.91 -9.46
CA ALA A 211 -29.04 24.34 -9.08
C ALA A 211 -29.22 23.69 -7.70
N PRO A 212 -28.87 22.41 -7.51
CA PRO A 212 -28.96 21.80 -6.20
C PRO A 212 -28.10 22.60 -5.21
N PRO A 213 -28.59 22.84 -3.97
CA PRO A 213 -27.88 23.66 -3.01
C PRO A 213 -26.46 23.12 -2.80
N ALA A 214 -25.51 24.04 -2.65
CA ALA A 214 -24.07 23.83 -2.53
C ALA A 214 -23.65 23.11 -1.22
N ASP A 215 -24.43 22.14 -0.76
CA ASP A 215 -24.20 21.36 0.47
C ASP A 215 -23.78 19.90 0.19
N ALA A 216 -23.79 19.45 -1.07
CA ALA A 216 -23.38 18.09 -1.43
C ALA A 216 -21.85 17.86 -1.44
N ALA A 217 -21.05 18.90 -1.17
CA ALA A 217 -19.59 18.83 -1.16
C ALA A 217 -19.01 19.09 0.24
N LYS A 218 -19.67 18.62 1.31
CA LYS A 218 -18.98 18.45 2.59
C LYS A 218 -17.99 17.29 2.43
N ARG A 219 -16.81 17.60 1.88
CA ARG A 219 -15.63 16.72 1.93
C ARG A 219 -15.55 16.21 3.37
N LEU A 220 -15.68 14.89 3.54
CA LEU A 220 -15.57 14.24 4.84
C LEU A 220 -14.19 14.59 5.41
N SER A 221 -14.13 15.58 6.29
CA SER A 221 -12.97 15.78 7.15
C SER A 221 -12.88 14.55 8.04
N PHE A 222 -11.79 13.81 7.94
CA PHE A 222 -11.55 12.70 8.85
C PHE A 222 -11.57 13.23 10.28
N SER A 223 -12.38 12.60 11.12
CA SER A 223 -12.42 12.90 12.55
C SER A 223 -11.04 12.69 13.17
N THR A 224 -10.66 13.61 14.06
CA THR A 224 -9.49 13.46 14.93
C THR A 224 -9.88 13.26 16.40
N ASP A 225 -11.18 13.23 16.71
CA ASP A 225 -11.72 13.05 18.06
C ASP A 225 -12.66 11.82 18.08
N PRO A 226 -12.38 10.79 18.89
CA PRO A 226 -13.24 9.62 18.96
C PRO A 226 -14.71 9.90 19.37
N SER A 227 -15.00 11.07 19.95
CA SER A 227 -16.34 11.47 20.39
C SER A 227 -17.27 11.95 19.28
N ASP A 228 -16.73 12.37 18.13
CA ASP A 228 -17.52 12.85 16.98
C ASP A 228 -17.74 11.75 15.91
N LEU A 229 -17.25 10.52 16.16
CA LEU A 229 -17.40 9.39 15.26
C LEU A 229 -18.88 9.05 15.04
N CYS A 230 -19.27 8.87 13.78
CA CYS A 230 -20.62 8.46 13.39
C CYS A 230 -21.06 7.10 14.00
N ILE A 231 -20.09 6.28 14.41
CA ILE A 231 -20.31 4.97 15.04
C ILE A 231 -19.47 4.88 16.32
N GLY A 232 -20.13 4.59 17.45
CA GLY A 232 -19.43 4.38 18.72
C GLY A 232 -18.52 3.14 18.67
N LEU A 233 -17.38 3.20 19.35
CA LEU A 233 -16.34 2.16 19.35
C LEU A 233 -16.88 0.77 19.73
N ALA A 234 -17.79 0.69 20.71
CA ALA A 234 -18.40 -0.58 21.12
C ALA A 234 -19.23 -1.21 19.99
N THR A 235 -19.96 -0.39 19.23
CA THR A 235 -20.75 -0.85 18.07
C THR A 235 -19.82 -1.29 16.94
N PHE A 236 -18.77 -0.52 16.66
CA PHE A 236 -17.76 -0.88 15.66
C PHE A 236 -17.10 -2.24 15.98
N CYS A 237 -16.68 -2.45 17.23
CA CYS A 237 -16.04 -3.70 17.66
C CYS A 237 -16.95 -4.93 17.60
N ARG A 238 -18.27 -4.73 17.67
CA ARG A 238 -19.28 -5.78 17.48
C ARG A 238 -19.56 -6.05 16.01
N ALA A 239 -19.63 -5.00 15.19
CA ALA A 239 -19.87 -5.11 13.75
C ALA A 239 -18.70 -5.76 13.01
N PHE A 240 -17.46 -5.45 13.42
CA PHE A 240 -16.24 -6.02 12.86
C PHE A 240 -15.53 -6.87 13.93
N PRO A 241 -15.95 -8.12 14.17
CA PRO A 241 -15.43 -8.91 15.29
C PRO A 241 -13.96 -9.33 15.12
N PHE A 242 -13.44 -9.29 13.89
CA PHE A 242 -12.06 -9.66 13.54
C PHE A 242 -11.28 -8.48 12.96
N HIS A 243 -11.00 -7.47 13.79
CA HIS A 243 -10.14 -6.35 13.44
C HIS A 243 -9.11 -6.07 14.54
N LEU A 244 -8.01 -5.42 14.16
CA LEU A 244 -6.92 -4.98 15.01
C LEU A 244 -6.62 -3.52 14.69
N VAL A 245 -6.39 -2.69 15.70
CA VAL A 245 -5.78 -1.36 15.54
C VAL A 245 -4.46 -1.37 16.30
N LEU A 246 -3.38 -1.02 15.61
CA LEU A 246 -2.02 -1.07 16.10
C LEU A 246 -1.46 0.34 16.24
N GLY A 247 -0.73 0.59 17.32
CA GLY A 247 0.08 1.80 17.43
C GLY A 247 1.48 1.63 16.82
N PRO A 248 2.25 2.72 16.71
CA PRO A 248 3.59 2.71 16.10
C PRO A 248 4.59 1.77 16.78
N ARG A 249 4.40 1.47 18.07
CA ARG A 249 5.26 0.57 18.85
C ARG A 249 4.77 -0.88 18.81
N MET A 250 3.85 -1.20 17.88
CA MET A 250 3.20 -2.51 17.73
C MET A 250 2.39 -2.92 18.97
N GLU A 251 1.84 -1.95 19.69
CA GLU A 251 0.85 -2.12 20.75
C GLU A 251 -0.56 -2.29 20.16
N LEU A 252 -1.38 -3.16 20.78
CA LEU A 252 -2.78 -3.31 20.41
C LEU A 252 -3.60 -2.19 21.05
N LEU A 253 -4.00 -1.20 20.25
CA LEU A 253 -4.84 -0.08 20.70
C LEU A 253 -6.32 -0.46 20.73
N GLN A 254 -6.77 -1.26 19.76
CA GLN A 254 -8.15 -1.72 19.65
C GLN A 254 -8.21 -3.14 19.10
N LEU A 255 -9.22 -3.88 19.55
CA LEU A 255 -9.45 -5.26 19.15
C LEU A 255 -10.94 -5.53 19.00
N GLY A 256 -11.31 -6.20 17.92
CA GLY A 256 -12.68 -6.71 17.72
C GLY A 256 -13.08 -7.72 18.79
N GLU A 257 -14.38 -7.76 19.10
CA GLU A 257 -14.87 -8.58 20.22
C GLU A 257 -14.63 -10.08 19.99
N GLY A 258 -14.70 -10.54 18.74
CA GLY A 258 -14.40 -11.91 18.36
C GLY A 258 -12.95 -12.30 18.65
N LEU A 259 -12.00 -11.48 18.20
CA LEU A 259 -10.58 -11.71 18.49
C LEU A 259 -10.26 -11.61 19.98
N ARG A 260 -10.87 -10.68 20.70
CA ARG A 260 -10.68 -10.54 22.16
C ARG A 260 -11.07 -11.83 22.89
N LYS A 261 -12.22 -12.40 22.54
CA LYS A 261 -12.71 -13.67 23.09
C LYS A 261 -11.81 -14.85 22.70
N GLN A 262 -11.40 -14.92 21.43
CA GLN A 262 -10.59 -16.02 20.92
C GLN A 262 -9.17 -16.03 21.50
N ALA A 263 -8.52 -14.85 21.58
CA ALA A 263 -7.17 -14.70 22.11
C ALA A 263 -7.12 -14.66 23.65
N ARG A 264 -8.28 -14.73 24.33
CA ARG A 264 -8.42 -14.68 25.80
C ARG A 264 -7.70 -13.47 26.41
N ILE A 265 -7.83 -12.33 25.76
CA ILE A 265 -7.16 -11.09 26.15
C ILE A 265 -7.97 -10.40 27.25
N GLU A 266 -7.30 -10.10 28.37
CA GLU A 266 -7.88 -9.37 29.51
C GLU A 266 -7.88 -7.84 29.29
N PRO A 267 -8.85 -7.09 29.82
CA PRO A 267 -9.06 -5.67 29.48
C PRO A 267 -8.00 -4.67 30.00
N HIS A 268 -7.14 -5.06 30.95
CA HIS A 268 -6.32 -4.12 31.74
C HIS A 268 -4.81 -4.28 31.56
N ARG A 269 -4.38 -4.91 30.46
CA ARG A 269 -2.96 -5.14 30.19
C ARG A 269 -2.57 -4.41 28.91
N THR A 270 -1.41 -3.75 28.90
CA THR A 270 -0.80 -3.29 27.64
C THR A 270 -0.37 -4.52 26.86
N LEU A 271 -0.84 -4.64 25.62
CA LEU A 271 -0.67 -5.84 24.82
C LEU A 271 0.22 -5.49 23.63
N LEU A 272 1.33 -6.21 23.48
CA LEU A 272 2.09 -6.12 22.24
C LEU A 272 1.52 -7.12 21.24
N PHE A 273 1.49 -6.74 19.96
CA PHE A 273 1.05 -7.61 18.88
C PHE A 273 1.74 -8.98 18.93
N ARG A 274 3.06 -8.98 19.17
CA ARG A 274 3.90 -10.18 19.19
C ARG A 274 3.48 -11.22 20.24
N ASP A 275 2.79 -10.80 21.30
CA ASP A 275 2.42 -11.68 22.41
C ASP A 275 1.23 -12.58 22.04
N PHE A 276 0.35 -12.09 21.16
CA PHE A 276 -0.92 -12.74 20.82
C PHE A 276 -1.02 -13.13 19.35
N PHE A 277 -0.23 -12.50 18.49
CA PHE A 277 -0.35 -12.62 17.05
C PHE A 277 1.00 -12.82 16.38
N GLU A 278 0.94 -13.36 15.17
CA GLU A 278 2.06 -13.40 14.24
C GLU A 278 1.58 -13.21 12.81
N ILE A 279 2.42 -12.60 11.98
CA ILE A 279 2.18 -12.46 10.55
C ILE A 279 2.68 -13.73 9.87
N VAL A 280 1.78 -14.46 9.22
CA VAL A 280 2.06 -15.68 8.47
C VAL A 280 2.38 -15.37 7.01
N SER A 281 1.66 -14.40 6.44
CA SER A 281 1.88 -13.91 5.08
C SER A 281 1.70 -12.39 5.06
N PRO A 282 2.58 -11.63 4.37
CA PRO A 282 3.88 -12.05 3.86
C PRO A 282 4.82 -12.47 5.00
N LYS A 283 5.83 -13.29 4.71
CA LYS A 283 6.81 -13.69 5.73
C LYS A 283 7.64 -12.46 6.11
N MET A 284 7.44 -11.93 7.31
CA MET A 284 8.19 -10.78 7.78
C MET A 284 8.18 -10.69 9.30
N ALA A 285 9.13 -9.94 9.86
CA ALA A 285 9.06 -9.54 11.26
C ALA A 285 7.88 -8.55 11.45
N PRO A 286 7.08 -8.70 12.52
CA PRO A 286 5.97 -7.78 12.77
C PRO A 286 6.51 -6.44 13.30
N SER A 287 6.71 -5.48 12.41
CA SER A 287 7.09 -4.11 12.71
C SER A 287 6.15 -3.12 12.02
N PHE A 288 5.94 -1.96 12.64
CA PHE A 288 5.06 -0.92 12.09
C PHE A 288 5.54 -0.48 10.70
N GLN A 289 6.85 -0.21 10.57
CA GLN A 289 7.46 0.16 9.30
C GLN A 289 7.36 -0.94 8.23
N GLY A 290 7.51 -2.21 8.62
CA GLY A 290 7.35 -3.33 7.68
C GLY A 290 5.93 -3.42 7.14
N ILE A 291 4.93 -3.23 8.00
CA ILE A 291 3.52 -3.20 7.59
C ILE A 291 3.27 -2.00 6.67
N LEU A 292 3.80 -0.82 7.00
CA LEU A 292 3.68 0.37 6.15
C LEU A 292 4.29 0.18 4.76
N GLN A 293 5.39 -0.55 4.64
CA GLN A 293 6.02 -0.89 3.35
C GLN A 293 5.19 -1.89 2.53
N ARG A 294 4.16 -2.52 3.11
CA ARG A 294 3.35 -3.55 2.46
C ARG A 294 1.85 -3.30 2.58
N LEU A 295 1.42 -2.04 2.69
CA LEU A 295 0.00 -1.68 2.91
C LEU A 295 -0.95 -2.22 1.84
N ALA A 296 -0.48 -2.33 0.60
CA ALA A 296 -1.24 -2.88 -0.52
C ALA A 296 -1.30 -4.42 -0.50
N SER A 297 -0.40 -5.07 0.23
CA SER A 297 -0.34 -6.53 0.30
C SER A 297 -1.40 -7.10 1.25
N PRO A 298 -2.07 -8.20 0.90
CA PRO A 298 -2.92 -8.91 1.83
C PRO A 298 -2.09 -9.57 2.95
N PHE A 299 -2.51 -9.36 4.20
CA PHE A 299 -1.89 -9.99 5.36
C PHE A 299 -2.69 -11.19 5.85
N THR A 300 -2.00 -12.27 6.20
CA THR A 300 -2.56 -13.37 6.99
C THR A 300 -1.96 -13.31 8.38
N ILE A 301 -2.81 -13.04 9.38
CA ILE A 301 -2.41 -12.97 10.79
C ILE A 301 -2.97 -14.19 11.52
N ARG A 302 -2.14 -14.85 12.31
CA ARG A 302 -2.53 -15.99 13.14
C ARG A 302 -2.49 -15.62 14.61
N THR A 303 -3.50 -16.05 15.37
CA THR A 303 -3.48 -16.02 16.83
C THR A 303 -2.51 -17.07 17.36
N ARG A 304 -1.61 -16.67 18.26
CA ARG A 304 -0.74 -17.59 18.99
C ARG A 304 -1.58 -18.44 19.95
N PRO A 305 -1.27 -19.73 20.11
CA PRO A 305 -1.87 -20.54 21.16
C PRO A 305 -1.59 -19.91 22.53
N ALA A 306 -2.58 -19.91 23.43
CA ALA A 306 -2.32 -19.57 24.82
C ALA A 306 -1.25 -20.53 25.36
N ALA A 307 -0.23 -20.00 26.05
CA ALA A 307 0.75 -20.84 26.71
C ALA A 307 0.01 -21.83 27.62
N THR A 308 0.14 -23.12 27.34
CA THR A 308 -0.34 -24.16 28.25
C THR A 308 0.32 -23.93 29.60
N PRO A 309 -0.43 -23.85 30.72
CA PRO A 309 0.19 -23.83 32.03
C PRO A 309 1.07 -25.09 32.16
N PRO A 310 2.23 -25.02 32.83
CA PRO A 310 3.07 -26.19 33.02
C PRO A 310 2.26 -27.26 33.74
N ASP A 311 2.15 -28.44 33.13
CA ASP A 311 1.45 -29.60 33.68
C ASP A 311 1.86 -29.82 35.14
N THR A 312 0.90 -29.67 36.06
CA THR A 312 1.02 -30.22 37.40
C THR A 312 1.12 -31.73 37.27
N LYS A 313 2.37 -32.22 37.36
CA LYS A 313 2.81 -33.59 37.66
C LYS A 313 1.67 -34.61 37.69
N GLU A 314 1.62 -35.39 36.62
CA GLU A 314 0.97 -36.69 36.56
C GLU A 314 1.21 -37.46 37.86
N LYS A 315 0.18 -37.56 38.70
CA LYS A 315 0.19 -38.42 39.88
C LYS A 315 0.13 -39.84 39.36
N VAL A 316 1.30 -40.47 39.23
CA VAL A 316 1.47 -41.91 38.96
C VAL A 316 0.47 -42.69 39.81
N ARG A 317 -0.58 -43.20 39.16
CA ARG A 317 -1.51 -44.15 39.75
C ARG A 317 -0.79 -45.49 39.75
N GLY A 318 -0.36 -45.94 40.93
CA GLY A 318 0.21 -47.28 41.11
C GLY A 318 -0.80 -48.37 40.71
N PRO A 319 -0.33 -49.56 40.32
CA PRO A 319 -1.20 -50.66 39.90
C PRO A 319 -2.00 -51.21 41.09
N PRO A 320 -3.20 -51.80 40.85
CA PRO A 320 -4.00 -52.38 41.91
C PRO A 320 -3.34 -53.67 42.45
N ALA A 321 -3.44 -53.87 43.76
CA ALA A 321 -2.99 -55.09 44.43
C ALA A 321 -3.88 -56.27 44.02
N GLU A 322 -3.24 -57.38 43.62
CA GLU A 322 -3.90 -58.68 43.44
C GLU A 322 -4.27 -59.25 44.83
N HIS A 323 -5.52 -59.69 44.96
CA HIS A 323 -6.00 -60.44 46.12
C HIS A 323 -5.75 -61.93 45.92
N MET A 324 -5.17 -62.57 46.96
CA MET A 324 -5.29 -64.00 47.25
C MET A 324 -6.75 -64.41 47.47
#